data_AF-A0A060SD26-F1
#
_entry.id   AF-A0A060SD26-F1
#
_cell.length_a   1.000
_cell.length_b   1.000
_cell.length_c   1.000
_cell.angle_alpha   90.00
_cell.angle_beta   90.00
_cell.angle_gamma   90.00
#
_symmetry.space_group_name_H-M   'P 1'
#
loop_
_entity.id
_entity.type
_entity.pdbx_description
1 polymer ?
#
loop_
_entity_poly.entity_id
_entity_poly.type
_entity_poly.pdbx_seq_one_letter_code
_entity_poly.pdbx_strand_id
1 'polypeptide(L)'
;MSTPATVSPDTFKALLGKLVKTPEYYTADDFTLALECIFTPDVVPPVQIGSFLTALHIERVERRPDFLQAAANVLRKRALKAAIDGVDHDFVVDIVGTGGDGHNTFNVSTTAAIVAAGAGARVVKVSMRFLLFCAASMRPSAMPKSS
;
A
#
# COMPACT_ATOMS: atom_id res chain seq x y z
N MET A 1 -1.87 26.45 -8.58
CA MET A 1 -0.77 25.86 -7.79
C MET A 1 -1.15 25.99 -6.33
N SER A 2 -1.78 24.98 -5.73
CA SER A 2 -2.14 25.03 -4.30
C SER A 2 -0.91 24.72 -3.46
N THR A 3 -0.60 25.63 -2.55
CA THR A 3 0.47 25.53 -1.54
C THR A 3 0.42 24.17 -0.84
N PRO A 4 1.55 23.43 -0.69
CA PRO A 4 1.55 22.23 0.13
C PRO A 4 1.24 22.64 1.57
N ALA A 5 0.11 22.17 2.09
CA ALA A 5 -0.27 22.40 3.48
C ALA A 5 0.88 21.99 4.40
N THR A 6 1.27 22.90 5.29
CA THR A 6 2.43 22.74 6.18
C THR A 6 2.25 21.50 7.05
N VAL A 7 3.00 20.45 6.72
CA VAL A 7 3.02 19.19 7.46
C VAL A 7 3.71 19.46 8.80
N SER A 8 2.94 19.46 9.89
CA SER A 8 3.46 19.76 11.23
C SER A 8 2.81 18.85 12.30
N PRO A 9 3.47 18.62 13.45
CA PRO A 9 2.90 17.83 14.54
C PRO A 9 1.57 18.38 15.06
N ASP A 10 1.43 19.72 15.10
CA ASP A 10 0.20 20.38 15.55
C ASP A 10 -0.94 20.18 14.55
N THR A 11 -0.63 20.16 13.26
CA THR A 11 -1.59 19.82 12.20
C THR A 11 -2.15 18.41 12.43
N PHE A 12 -1.30 17.43 12.71
CA PHE A 12 -1.74 16.06 12.95
C PHE A 12 -2.62 15.94 14.20
N LYS A 13 -2.24 16.62 15.29
CA LYS A 13 -3.02 16.65 16.53
C LYS A 13 -4.41 17.25 16.32
N ALA A 14 -4.52 18.30 15.52
CA ALA A 14 -5.81 18.90 15.16
C ALA A 14 -6.68 17.93 14.35
N LEU A 15 -6.09 17.21 13.39
CA LEU A 15 -6.78 16.20 12.58
C LEU A 15 -7.27 15.01 13.42
N LEU A 16 -6.43 14.51 14.33
CA LEU A 16 -6.82 13.46 15.27
C LEU A 16 -7.96 13.94 16.19
N GLY A 17 -7.87 15.18 16.69
CA GLY A 17 -8.93 15.78 17.49
C GLY A 17 -10.25 15.90 16.72
N LYS A 18 -10.20 16.29 15.44
CA LYS A 18 -11.37 16.36 14.56
C LYS A 18 -11.98 14.99 14.32
N LEU A 19 -11.17 13.96 14.06
CA LEU A 19 -11.63 12.59 13.86
C LEU A 19 -12.36 12.04 15.09
N VAL A 20 -11.82 12.30 16.30
CA VAL A 20 -12.40 11.78 17.54
C VAL A 20 -13.63 12.57 18.01
N LYS A 21 -13.64 13.90 17.84
CA LYS A 21 -14.71 14.75 18.38
C LYS A 21 -15.88 14.97 17.41
N THR A 22 -15.58 14.99 16.11
CA THR A 22 -16.51 15.38 15.05
C THR A 22 -16.27 14.52 13.79
N PRO A 23 -16.42 13.18 13.90
CA PRO A 23 -16.13 12.25 12.81
C PRO A 23 -16.97 12.52 11.55
N GLU A 24 -18.18 13.04 11.71
CA GLU A 24 -19.09 13.36 10.61
C GLU A 24 -18.58 14.48 9.67
N TYR A 25 -17.72 15.36 10.18
CA TYR A 25 -17.08 16.43 9.39
C TYR A 25 -15.67 16.07 8.93
N TYR A 26 -15.20 14.86 9.22
CA TYR A 26 -13.89 14.38 8.78
C TYR A 26 -13.96 14.01 7.29
N THR A 27 -13.12 14.63 6.48
CA THR A 27 -13.16 14.52 5.01
C THR A 27 -11.99 13.70 4.46
N ALA A 28 -12.10 13.28 3.20
CA ALA A 28 -11.01 12.59 2.51
C ALA A 28 -9.74 13.46 2.35
N ASP A 29 -9.89 14.79 2.32
CA ASP A 29 -8.77 15.73 2.29
C ASP A 29 -8.04 15.80 3.65
N ASP A 30 -8.80 15.84 4.74
CA ASP A 30 -8.25 15.75 6.11
C ASP A 30 -7.46 14.45 6.29
N PHE A 31 -8.00 13.35 5.76
CA PHE A 31 -7.36 12.04 5.79
C PHE A 31 -6.08 12.01 4.95
N THR A 32 -6.11 12.60 3.76
CA THR A 32 -4.92 12.77 2.90
C THR A 32 -3.82 13.50 3.66
N LEU A 33 -4.14 14.63 4.31
CA LEU A 33 -3.18 15.39 5.11
C LEU A 33 -2.65 14.60 6.31
N ALA A 34 -3.50 13.83 6.99
CA ALA A 34 -3.08 12.98 8.09
C ALA A 34 -2.08 11.91 7.62
N LEU A 35 -2.34 11.26 6.48
CA LEU A 35 -1.42 10.29 5.88
C LEU A 35 -0.10 10.94 5.46
N GLU A 36 -0.13 12.14 4.87
CA GLU A 36 1.09 12.89 4.53
C GLU A 36 1.94 13.19 5.78
N CYS A 37 1.32 13.50 6.92
CA CYS A 37 2.02 13.65 8.20
C CYS A 37 2.63 12.33 8.67
N ILE A 38 1.88 11.21 8.62
CA ILE A 38 2.35 9.89 9.05
C ILE A 38 3.54 9.40 8.22
N PHE A 39 3.51 9.62 6.90
CA PHE A 39 4.59 9.19 6.01
C PHE A 39 5.79 10.14 5.99
N THR A 40 5.72 11.27 6.69
CA THR A 40 6.86 12.18 6.83
C THR A 40 7.68 11.77 8.06
N PRO A 41 8.98 11.47 7.91
CA PRO A 41 9.81 11.04 9.03
C PRO A 41 9.79 12.04 10.19
N ASP A 42 9.78 11.53 11.41
CA ASP A 42 9.93 12.30 12.66
C ASP A 42 8.85 13.37 12.93
N VAL A 43 7.75 13.40 12.16
CA VAL A 43 6.64 14.35 12.38
C VAL A 43 5.64 13.85 13.42
N VAL A 44 5.30 12.56 13.39
CA VAL A 44 4.23 11.98 14.23
C VAL A 44 4.80 10.89 15.13
N PRO A 45 4.65 10.99 16.46
CA PRO A 45 5.11 9.95 17.37
C PRO A 45 4.25 8.67 17.24
N PRO A 46 4.82 7.47 17.45
CA PRO A 46 4.11 6.19 17.28
C PRO A 46 2.81 6.08 18.09
N VAL A 47 2.77 6.69 19.27
CA VAL A 47 1.58 6.70 20.14
C VAL A 47 0.39 7.41 19.47
N GLN A 48 0.65 8.49 18.74
CA GLN A 48 -0.39 9.23 18.01
C GLN A 48 -0.83 8.49 16.75
N ILE A 49 0.07 7.72 16.12
CA ILE A 49 -0.29 6.84 15.00
C ILE A 49 -1.22 5.73 15.48
N GLY A 50 -0.90 5.08 16.60
CA GLY A 50 -1.73 4.02 17.18
C GLY A 50 -3.12 4.52 17.60
N SER A 51 -3.21 5.70 18.21
CA SER A 51 -4.50 6.29 18.57
C SER A 51 -5.33 6.68 17.34
N PHE A 52 -4.69 7.22 16.30
CA PHE A 52 -5.33 7.54 15.04
C PHE A 52 -5.91 6.30 14.34
N LEU A 53 -5.13 5.22 14.23
CA LEU A 53 -5.61 3.96 13.63
C LEU A 53 -6.79 3.36 14.42
N THR A 54 -6.75 3.44 15.75
CA THR A 54 -7.85 2.99 16.60
C THR A 54 -9.10 3.83 16.39
N ALA A 55 -8.96 5.16 16.36
CA ALA A 55 -10.08 6.08 16.10
C ALA A 55 -10.70 5.84 14.71
N LEU A 56 -9.88 5.68 13.66
CA LEU A 56 -10.37 5.34 12.33
C LEU A 56 -11.24 4.08 12.36
N HIS A 57 -10.75 3.00 12.99
CA HIS A 57 -11.46 1.73 13.06
C HIS A 57 -12.81 1.82 13.80
N ILE A 58 -12.85 2.57 14.90
CA ILE A 58 -14.08 2.79 15.68
C ILE A 58 -15.10 3.56 14.85
N GLU A 59 -14.67 4.65 14.20
CA GLU A 59 -15.54 5.53 13.39
C GLU A 59 -15.89 4.94 12.02
N ARG A 60 -15.21 3.87 11.60
CA ARG A 60 -15.41 3.15 10.32
C ARG A 60 -15.26 4.01 9.06
N VAL A 61 -14.59 5.15 9.18
CA VAL A 61 -14.39 6.10 8.08
C VAL A 61 -13.50 5.50 6.97
N GLU A 62 -12.62 4.56 7.31
CA GLU A 62 -11.71 3.88 6.38
C GLU A 62 -12.44 2.96 5.39
N ARG A 63 -13.68 2.58 5.69
CA ARG A 63 -14.49 1.70 4.80
C ARG A 63 -15.12 2.46 3.64
N ARG A 64 -15.13 3.79 3.71
CA ARG A 64 -15.76 4.62 2.68
C ARG A 64 -14.88 4.70 1.42
N PRO A 65 -15.47 4.67 0.22
CA PRO A 65 -14.71 4.58 -1.02
C PRO A 65 -13.82 5.80 -1.30
N ASP A 66 -14.26 7.00 -0.89
CA ASP A 66 -13.50 8.25 -0.97
C ASP A 66 -12.20 8.20 -0.15
N PHE A 67 -12.25 7.59 1.04
CA PHE A 67 -11.08 7.41 1.92
C PHE A 67 -10.11 6.37 1.37
N LEU A 68 -10.62 5.25 0.86
CA LEU A 68 -9.80 4.23 0.20
C LEU A 68 -9.08 4.79 -1.02
N GLN A 69 -9.78 5.59 -1.83
CA GLN A 69 -9.19 6.27 -2.99
C GLN A 69 -8.10 7.27 -2.55
N ALA A 70 -8.36 8.07 -1.51
CA ALA A 70 -7.40 9.00 -0.95
C ALA A 70 -6.12 8.30 -0.45
N ALA A 71 -6.27 7.23 0.34
CA ALA A 71 -5.14 6.41 0.79
C ALA A 71 -4.34 5.85 -0.39
N ALA A 72 -5.03 5.26 -1.37
CA ALA A 72 -4.36 4.69 -2.54
C ALA A 72 -3.60 5.76 -3.34
N ASN A 73 -4.14 6.98 -3.44
CA ASN A 73 -3.46 8.11 -4.09
C ASN A 73 -2.19 8.53 -3.36
N VAL A 74 -2.24 8.68 -2.03
CA VAL A 74 -1.06 9.06 -1.22
C VAL A 74 0.02 7.98 -1.32
N LEU A 75 -0.36 6.71 -1.15
CA LEU A 75 0.54 5.57 -1.25
C LEU A 75 1.19 5.49 -2.63
N ARG A 76 0.43 5.65 -3.72
CA ARG A 76 0.98 5.67 -5.09
C ARG A 76 1.95 6.81 -5.32
N LYS A 77 1.69 8.00 -4.77
CA LYS A 77 2.59 9.17 -4.90
C LYS A 77 3.92 8.95 -4.19
N ARG A 78 3.91 8.25 -3.05
CA ARG A 78 5.10 7.99 -2.23
C ARG A 78 5.80 6.68 -2.55
N ALA A 79 5.16 5.80 -3.33
CA ALA A 79 5.74 4.54 -3.75
C ALA A 79 6.98 4.77 -4.64
N LEU A 80 8.02 3.99 -4.39
CA LEU A 80 9.16 3.89 -5.29
C LEU A 80 8.68 3.22 -6.59
N LYS A 81 8.94 3.87 -7.72
CA LYS A 81 8.66 3.28 -9.03
C LYS A 81 9.71 2.20 -9.32
N ALA A 82 9.26 0.96 -9.52
CA ALA A 82 10.13 -0.09 -10.02
C ALA A 82 10.43 0.20 -11.50
N ALA A 83 11.71 0.41 -11.83
CA ALA A 83 12.16 0.44 -13.22
C ALA A 83 12.17 -1.02 -13.73
N ILE A 84 11.08 -1.42 -14.38
CA ILE A 84 10.99 -2.72 -15.06
C ILE A 84 11.21 -2.43 -16.54
N ASP A 85 12.31 -2.90 -17.09
CA ASP A 85 12.58 -2.76 -18.52
C ASP A 85 11.67 -3.70 -19.34
N GLY A 86 11.09 -3.19 -20.44
CA GLY A 86 10.33 -4.00 -21.40
C GLY A 86 8.91 -4.38 -20.97
N VAL A 87 8.24 -3.56 -20.15
CA VAL A 87 6.83 -3.75 -19.75
C VAL A 87 5.87 -3.55 -20.93
N ASP A 88 6.26 -2.77 -21.94
CA ASP A 88 5.42 -2.47 -23.10
C ASP A 88 5.20 -3.67 -24.04
N HIS A 89 5.91 -4.79 -23.82
CA HIS A 89 5.89 -5.95 -24.71
C HIS A 89 5.33 -7.24 -24.09
N ASP A 90 5.07 -7.29 -22.78
CA ASP A 90 4.60 -8.50 -22.07
C ASP A 90 3.57 -8.18 -20.97
N PHE A 91 2.59 -9.07 -20.79
CA PHE A 91 1.65 -8.98 -19.66
C PHE A 91 2.38 -9.19 -18.32
N VAL A 92 2.30 -8.21 -17.44
CA VAL A 92 2.83 -8.28 -16.06
C VAL A 92 1.69 -8.60 -15.09
N VAL A 93 1.89 -9.63 -14.26
CA VAL A 93 0.90 -10.08 -13.28
C VAL A 93 1.38 -9.72 -11.87
N ASP A 94 0.53 -9.01 -11.12
CA ASP A 94 0.70 -8.82 -9.67
C ASP A 94 -0.29 -9.73 -8.93
N ILE A 95 0.21 -10.51 -7.97
CA ILE A 95 -0.58 -11.41 -7.16
C ILE A 95 -0.38 -10.97 -5.71
N VAL A 96 -1.39 -10.34 -5.12
CA VAL A 96 -1.37 -9.90 -3.72
C VAL A 96 -2.52 -10.52 -2.93
N GLY A 97 -2.26 -10.77 -1.66
CA GLY A 97 -3.28 -11.14 -0.68
C GLY A 97 -3.20 -10.17 0.49
N THR A 98 -4.34 -9.77 1.03
CA THR A 98 -4.40 -8.89 2.21
C THR A 98 -3.89 -9.59 3.47
N GLY A 99 -3.90 -10.94 3.48
CA GLY A 99 -3.60 -11.76 4.66
C GLY A 99 -4.67 -11.63 5.74
N GLY A 100 -4.65 -12.53 6.74
CA GLY A 100 -5.47 -12.39 7.95
C GLY A 100 -6.91 -12.88 7.85
N ASP A 101 -7.23 -13.80 6.93
CA ASP A 101 -8.54 -14.48 6.84
C ASP A 101 -8.82 -15.48 7.98
N GLY A 102 -7.90 -15.59 8.97
CA GLY A 102 -8.03 -16.49 10.12
C GLY A 102 -7.88 -17.97 9.78
N HIS A 103 -7.65 -18.32 8.51
CA HIS A 103 -7.60 -19.71 8.05
C HIS A 103 -6.21 -20.35 8.13
N ASN A 104 -5.22 -19.64 8.69
CA ASN A 104 -3.83 -20.09 8.82
C ASN A 104 -3.27 -20.66 7.49
N THR A 105 -3.77 -20.13 6.37
CA THR A 105 -3.42 -20.51 5.02
C THR A 105 -2.00 -20.00 4.76
N PHE A 106 -1.08 -20.93 4.52
CA PHE A 106 0.26 -20.62 4.00
C PHE A 106 0.08 -19.72 2.78
N ASN A 107 0.93 -18.70 2.60
CA ASN A 107 0.72 -17.60 1.65
C ASN A 107 0.46 -18.10 0.22
N VAL A 108 -0.81 -18.42 -0.10
CA VAL A 108 -1.23 -19.06 -1.37
C VAL A 108 -0.89 -18.14 -2.54
N SER A 109 -0.92 -16.83 -2.29
CA SER A 109 -0.53 -15.80 -3.25
C SER A 109 0.96 -15.82 -3.60
N THR A 110 1.82 -16.44 -2.79
CA THR A 110 3.24 -16.69 -3.09
C THR A 110 3.40 -17.96 -3.92
N THR A 111 2.73 -19.05 -3.55
CA THR A 111 2.75 -20.30 -4.33
C THR A 111 2.17 -20.08 -5.73
N ALA A 112 1.07 -19.34 -5.85
CA ALA A 112 0.47 -18.98 -7.14
C ALA A 112 1.41 -18.11 -7.99
N ALA A 113 2.17 -17.20 -7.38
CA ALA A 113 3.17 -16.39 -8.07
C ALA A 113 4.31 -17.24 -8.67
N ILE A 114 4.79 -18.26 -7.92
CA ILE A 114 5.83 -19.18 -8.41
C ILE A 114 5.31 -20.04 -9.56
N VAL A 115 4.08 -20.57 -9.45
CA VAL A 115 3.46 -21.39 -10.51
C VAL A 115 3.22 -20.56 -11.77
N ALA A 116 2.71 -19.33 -11.64
CA ALA A 116 2.50 -18.43 -12.78
C ALA A 116 3.82 -18.05 -13.46
N ALA A 117 4.88 -17.80 -12.69
CA ALA A 117 6.23 -17.57 -13.21
C ALA A 117 6.77 -18.80 -13.96
N GLY A 118 6.56 -20.01 -13.42
CA GLY A 118 6.91 -21.27 -14.06
C GLY A 118 6.13 -21.55 -15.35
N ALA A 119 4.92 -21.00 -15.49
CA ALA A 119 4.12 -21.06 -16.71
C ALA A 119 4.51 -20.00 -17.76
N GLY A 120 5.55 -19.19 -17.50
CA GLY A 120 6.07 -18.17 -18.42
C GLY A 120 5.49 -16.77 -18.22
N ALA A 121 4.67 -16.54 -17.20
CA ALA A 121 4.16 -15.20 -16.89
C ALA A 121 5.23 -14.35 -16.20
N ARG A 122 5.30 -13.06 -16.54
CA ARG A 122 6.15 -12.09 -15.83
C ARG A 122 5.44 -11.65 -14.55
N VAL A 123 5.83 -12.21 -13.41
CA VAL A 123 5.22 -11.91 -12.11
C VAL A 123 6.06 -10.91 -11.32
N VAL A 124 5.43 -9.86 -10.82
CA VAL A 124 6.05 -8.89 -9.91
C VAL A 124 5.20 -8.84 -8.64
N LYS A 125 5.79 -9.22 -7.51
CA LYS A 125 5.09 -9.30 -6.22
C LYS A 125 5.85 -8.52 -5.17
N VAL A 126 5.16 -7.61 -4.48
CA VAL A 126 5.67 -6.92 -3.28
C VAL A 126 5.07 -7.59 -2.04
N SER A 127 5.93 -8.06 -1.13
CA SER A 127 5.50 -8.74 0.10
C SER A 127 5.82 -7.91 1.35
N MET A 128 4.81 -7.65 2.19
CA MET A 128 4.97 -7.09 3.54
C MET A 128 5.46 -8.18 4.49
N ARG A 129 6.39 -7.88 5.41
CA ARG A 129 7.04 -8.91 6.25
C ARG A 129 6.07 -9.55 7.27
N PHE A 130 5.64 -10.78 6.98
CA PHE A 130 5.69 -11.93 7.89
C PHE A 130 5.77 -13.23 7.05
N LEU A 131 6.88 -13.96 7.23
CA LEU A 131 7.32 -15.22 6.60
C LEU A 131 7.60 -15.28 5.07
N LEU A 132 8.91 -15.36 4.80
CA LEU A 132 9.64 -15.92 3.64
C LEU A 132 9.46 -15.29 2.24
N PHE A 133 10.62 -14.95 1.67
CA PHE A 133 10.86 -14.21 0.45
C PHE A 133 10.85 -15.10 -0.80
N CYS A 134 10.25 -14.64 -1.91
CA CYS A 134 10.62 -15.09 -3.25
C CYS A 134 10.49 -13.91 -4.22
N ALA A 135 11.61 -13.25 -4.52
CA ALA A 135 11.75 -12.44 -5.72
C ALA A 135 12.40 -13.33 -6.77
N ALA A 136 11.62 -13.82 -7.73
CA ALA A 136 12.13 -14.53 -8.90
C ALA A 136 11.71 -13.76 -10.15
N SER A 137 12.59 -12.90 -10.68
CA SER A 137 12.44 -12.47 -12.08
C SER A 137 12.96 -13.60 -12.97
N MET A 138 12.13 -14.60 -13.26
CA MET A 138 12.44 -15.58 -14.29
C MET A 138 12.14 -14.96 -15.65
N ARG A 139 13.19 -14.51 -16.36
CA ARG A 139 13.11 -14.39 -17.81
C ARG A 139 13.26 -15.81 -18.37
N PRO A 140 12.36 -16.29 -19.25
CA PRO A 140 12.67 -17.45 -20.07
C PRO A 140 13.88 -17.07 -20.94
N SER A 141 15.05 -17.62 -20.65
CA SER A 141 16.18 -17.53 -21.56
C SER A 141 15.77 -18.21 -22.85
N ALA A 142 15.93 -17.49 -23.96
CA ALA A 142 15.60 -17.93 -25.31
C ALA A 142 16.00 -19.40 -25.55
N MET A 143 15.02 -20.23 -25.93
CA MET A 143 15.31 -21.54 -26.48
C MET A 143 16.12 -21.36 -27.78
N PRO A 144 17.30 -21.99 -27.92
CA PRO A 144 17.99 -21.98 -29.19
C PRO A 144 17.19 -22.82 -30.19
N LYS A 145 16.80 -22.20 -31.32
CA LYS A 145 16.27 -22.92 -32.46
C LYS A 145 17.40 -23.82 -33.00
N SER A 146 17.27 -25.13 -32.82
CA SER A 146 18.07 -26.11 -33.56
C SER A 146 17.69 -26.00 -35.05
N SER A 147 18.68 -25.72 -35.89
CA SER A 147 18.61 -25.85 -37.35
C SER A 147 18.89 -27.30 -37.75
#